data_AF-A0A182EP68-F1
#
_entry.id   AF-A0A182EP68-F1
#
_cell.length_a   1.000
_cell.length_b   1.000
_cell.length_c   1.000
_cell.angle_alpha   90.00
_cell.angle_beta   90.00
_cell.angle_gamma   90.00
#
_symmetry.space_group_name_H-M   'P 1'
#
loop_
_entity.id
_entity.type
_entity.pdbx_description
1 polymer ?
#
loop_
_entity_poly.entity_id
_entity_poly.type
_entity_poly.pdbx_seq_one_letter_code
_entity_poly.pdbx_strand_id
1 'polypeptide(L)'
;MLLPCFLTLLLYTILCCCLSSWIYSRPWLAIGGVISVAAAVISGISLLLLLGQHITSIVYLMPFVIFSIGLDNIFISLSAWRSTSLITSFEIRMKKAFSNSSMSITVTSLTDLISFTVGCFAPFQSVRAASIWGCMQMKLGLEPNELLSTNSYGHEALSAASIWGCMQMKLGLEPNELLSTNSYGHEALSVMEEYFSDYGSYLHVWMYNLSEFNSSNRQIWMILESEIALYEYTEYTGSSDS
;
A
#
# COMPACT_ATOMS: atom_id res chain seq x y z
N MET A 1 0.75 -2.80 17.03
CA MET A 1 0.31 -4.07 16.42
C MET A 1 1.32 -4.64 15.39
N LEU A 2 2.26 -3.86 14.86
CA LEU A 2 3.26 -4.36 13.89
C LEU A 2 4.40 -5.19 14.50
N LEU A 3 4.83 -4.87 15.73
CA LEU A 3 5.91 -5.58 16.43
C LEU A 3 5.69 -7.11 16.52
N PRO A 4 4.52 -7.64 16.93
CA PRO A 4 4.29 -9.07 16.93
C PRO A 4 4.36 -9.67 15.52
N CYS A 5 3.88 -8.98 14.49
CA CYS A 5 3.98 -9.45 13.10
C CYS A 5 5.45 -9.59 12.65
N PHE A 6 6.29 -8.61 12.99
CA PHE A 6 7.74 -8.70 12.75
C PHE A 6 8.35 -9.89 13.48
N LEU A 7 8.02 -10.08 14.76
CA LEU A 7 8.52 -11.21 15.54
C LEU A 7 8.05 -12.56 14.99
N THR A 8 6.80 -12.68 14.53
CA THR A 8 6.31 -13.91 13.91
C THR A 8 6.99 -14.20 12.58
N LEU A 9 7.23 -13.18 11.74
CA LEU A 9 7.98 -13.36 10.49
C LEU A 9 9.44 -13.74 10.75
N LEU A 10 10.07 -13.12 11.74
CA LEU A 10 11.44 -13.42 12.14
C LEU A 10 11.54 -14.84 12.72
N LEU A 11 10.56 -15.25 13.53
CA LEU A 11 10.50 -16.61 14.07
C LEU A 11 10.22 -17.64 12.98
N TYR A 12 9.32 -17.35 12.02
CA TYR A 12 9.05 -18.20 10.87
C TYR A 12 10.28 -18.34 9.97
N THR A 13 10.97 -17.25 9.65
CA THR A 13 12.23 -17.28 8.88
C THR A 13 13.30 -18.09 9.59
N ILE A 14 13.51 -17.91 10.90
CA ILE A 14 14.42 -18.74 11.70
C ILE A 14 14.02 -20.22 11.64
N LEU A 15 12.75 -20.55 11.84
CA LEU A 15 12.26 -21.93 11.77
C LEU A 15 12.51 -22.54 10.39
N CYS A 16 12.16 -21.85 9.31
CA CYS A 16 12.42 -22.30 7.94
C CYS A 16 13.92 -22.47 7.64
N CYS A 17 14.77 -21.66 8.26
CA CYS A 17 16.24 -21.77 8.15
C CYS A 17 16.82 -22.90 9.02
N CYS A 18 16.21 -23.22 10.17
CA CYS A 18 16.70 -24.20 11.15
C CYS A 18 16.16 -25.62 10.94
N LEU A 19 14.92 -25.77 10.44
CA LEU A 19 14.25 -27.08 10.29
C LEU A 19 14.84 -27.93 9.16
N SER A 20 15.50 -27.30 8.18
CA SER A 20 16.06 -28.01 7.03
C SER A 20 17.53 -28.36 7.25
N SER A 21 17.79 -29.41 8.02
CA SER A 21 19.05 -30.17 8.18
C SER A 21 20.37 -29.37 8.10
N TRP A 22 21.13 -29.40 9.20
CA TRP A 22 22.46 -28.79 9.42
C TRP A 22 23.50 -28.99 8.30
N ILE A 23 23.32 -30.02 7.46
CA ILE A 23 24.28 -30.43 6.40
C ILE A 23 23.90 -29.85 5.01
N TYR A 24 22.63 -29.51 4.76
CA TYR A 24 22.12 -29.09 3.44
C TYR A 24 22.07 -27.58 3.25
N SER A 25 21.76 -26.85 4.32
CA SER A 25 21.60 -25.40 4.31
C SER A 25 22.68 -24.85 5.23
N ARG A 26 23.60 -24.00 4.76
CA ARG A 26 24.41 -23.20 5.68
C ARG A 26 23.48 -22.10 6.22
N PRO A 27 22.87 -22.24 7.41
CA PRO A 27 21.81 -21.33 7.87
C PRO A 27 22.32 -19.90 8.03
N TRP A 28 23.64 -19.76 8.23
CA TRP A 28 24.36 -18.48 8.24
C TRP A 28 24.14 -17.61 7.00
N LEU A 29 23.98 -18.20 5.81
CA LEU A 29 23.70 -17.41 4.60
C LEU A 29 22.30 -16.80 4.63
N ALA A 30 21.31 -17.54 5.14
CA ALA A 30 19.95 -17.05 5.26
C ALA A 30 19.82 -16.01 6.38
N ILE A 31 20.47 -16.24 7.53
CA ILE A 31 20.55 -15.27 8.63
C ILE A 31 21.23 -13.98 8.16
N GLY A 32 22.33 -14.09 7.40
CA GLY A 32 23.01 -12.95 6.80
C GLY A 32 22.11 -12.17 5.83
N GLY A 33 21.30 -12.85 5.03
CA GLY A 33 20.29 -12.23 4.17
C GLY A 33 19.25 -11.43 4.96
N VAL A 34 18.67 -12.02 6.02
CA VAL A 34 17.66 -11.35 6.85
C VAL A 34 18.24 -10.11 7.53
N ILE A 35 19.47 -10.20 8.06
CA ILE A 35 20.17 -9.05 8.66
C ILE A 35 20.41 -7.96 7.62
N SER A 36 20.81 -8.33 6.39
CA SER A 36 21.01 -7.38 5.29
C SER A 36 19.72 -6.64 4.92
N VAL A 37 18.59 -7.33 4.86
CA VAL A 37 17.28 -6.71 4.56
C VAL A 37 16.86 -5.79 5.70
N ALA A 38 17.02 -6.21 6.96
CA ALA A 38 16.72 -5.37 8.12
C ALA A 38 17.58 -4.10 8.13
N ALA A 39 18.88 -4.22 7.84
CA ALA A 39 19.79 -3.09 7.73
C ALA A 39 19.42 -2.13 6.59
N ALA A 40 18.99 -2.67 5.43
CA ALA A 40 18.53 -1.87 4.31
C ALA A 40 17.26 -1.06 4.66
N VAL A 41 16.29 -1.68 5.33
CA VAL A 41 15.07 -0.99 5.79
C VAL A 41 15.39 0.12 6.78
N ILE A 42 16.24 -0.16 7.78
CA ILE A 42 16.67 0.84 8.77
C ILE A 42 17.42 2.00 8.08
N SER A 43 18.31 1.68 7.14
CA SER A 43 19.05 2.69 6.37
C SER A 43 18.13 3.54 5.50
N GLY A 44 17.17 2.93 4.81
CA GLY A 44 16.17 3.62 3.99
C GLY A 44 15.30 4.56 4.82
N ILE A 45 14.81 4.11 5.97
CA ILE A 45 14.06 4.96 6.91
C ILE A 45 14.94 6.12 7.40
N SER A 46 16.18 5.84 7.81
CA SER A 46 17.10 6.87 8.31
C SER A 46 17.40 7.93 7.25
N LEU A 47 17.58 7.54 5.98
CA LEU A 47 17.81 8.45 4.87
C LEU A 47 16.56 9.31 4.59
N LEU A 48 15.37 8.73 4.63
CA LEU A 48 14.11 9.44 4.42
C LEU A 48 13.82 10.46 5.52
N LEU A 49 14.19 10.15 6.77
CA LEU A 49 14.14 11.09 7.89
C LEU A 49 15.14 12.23 7.72
N LEU A 50 16.36 11.95 7.22
CA LEU A 50 17.35 13.00 6.90
C LEU A 50 16.89 13.94 5.77
N LEU A 51 16.12 13.43 4.81
CA LEU A 51 15.51 14.22 3.73
C LEU A 51 14.25 15.01 4.19
N GLY A 52 13.93 14.98 5.48
CA GLY A 52 12.85 15.79 6.07
C GLY A 52 11.44 15.41 5.61
N GLN A 53 11.22 14.16 5.18
CA GLN A 53 9.91 13.73 4.71
C GLN A 53 8.93 13.54 5.88
N HIS A 54 7.73 14.09 5.76
CA HIS A 54 6.67 13.95 6.77
C HIS A 54 6.16 12.50 6.83
N ILE A 55 6.13 11.93 8.03
CA ILE A 55 5.58 10.59 8.29
C ILE A 55 4.07 10.73 8.46
N THR A 56 3.30 10.05 7.59
CA THR A 56 1.84 9.92 7.72
C THR A 56 1.48 8.55 8.29
N SER A 57 0.24 8.36 8.76
CA SER A 57 -0.20 7.10 9.38
C SER A 57 0.03 5.85 8.50
N ILE A 58 -0.14 5.98 7.17
CA ILE A 58 0.08 4.88 6.21
C ILE A 58 1.58 4.55 6.05
N VAL A 59 2.45 5.56 6.16
CA VAL A 59 3.90 5.38 6.02
C VAL A 59 4.47 4.48 7.13
N TYR A 60 3.84 4.42 8.32
CA TYR A 60 4.25 3.49 9.37
C TYR A 60 4.14 2.00 8.98
N LEU A 61 3.30 1.67 7.99
CA LEU A 61 3.17 0.30 7.46
C LEU A 61 4.25 -0.04 6.42
N MET A 62 4.86 0.96 5.79
CA MET A 62 5.82 0.75 4.70
C MET A 62 7.05 -0.08 5.09
N PRO A 63 7.68 0.11 6.28
CA PRO A 63 8.78 -0.74 6.71
C PRO A 63 8.44 -2.23 6.73
N PHE A 64 7.20 -2.58 7.10
CA PHE A 64 6.74 -3.96 7.13
C PHE A 64 6.56 -4.53 5.71
N VAL A 65 6.00 -3.73 4.80
CA VAL A 65 5.84 -4.11 3.39
C VAL A 65 7.20 -4.36 2.74
N ILE A 66 8.14 -3.42 2.89
CA ILE A 66 9.48 -3.51 2.28
C ILE A 66 10.28 -4.67 2.88
N PHE A 67 10.18 -4.88 4.20
CA PHE A 67 10.78 -6.04 4.84
C PHE A 67 10.23 -7.36 4.30
N SER A 68 8.91 -7.43 4.07
CA SER A 68 8.25 -8.64 3.55
C SER A 68 8.68 -8.95 2.10
N ILE A 69 8.78 -7.94 1.23
CA ILE A 69 9.31 -8.08 -0.14
C ILE A 69 10.77 -8.58 -0.09
N GLY A 70 11.60 -8.01 0.79
CA GLY A 70 12.99 -8.44 0.96
C GLY A 70 13.12 -9.89 1.45
N LEU A 71 12.24 -10.34 2.36
CA LEU A 71 12.22 -11.72 2.83
C LEU A 71 11.81 -12.72 1.73
N ASP A 72 10.84 -12.37 0.88
CA ASP A 72 10.40 -13.22 -0.24
C ASP A 72 11.57 -13.53 -1.20
N ASN A 73 12.35 -12.51 -1.55
CA ASN A 73 13.55 -12.64 -2.38
C ASN A 73 14.60 -13.58 -1.75
N ILE A 74 14.78 -13.52 -0.43
CA ILE A 74 15.69 -14.44 0.29
C ILE A 74 15.17 -15.87 0.23
N PHE A 75 13.87 -16.09 0.39
CA PHE A 75 13.28 -17.43 0.31
C PHE A 75 13.38 -18.04 -1.08
N ILE A 76 13.15 -17.26 -2.15
CA ILE A 76 13.35 -17.69 -3.54
C ILE A 76 14.82 -18.11 -3.76
N SER A 77 15.77 -17.28 -3.31
CA SER A 77 17.20 -17.59 -3.42
C SER A 77 17.60 -18.83 -2.61
N LEU A 78 17.06 -18.99 -1.39
CA LEU A 78 17.32 -20.15 -0.54
C LEU A 78 16.72 -21.43 -1.13
N SER A 79 15.54 -21.34 -1.73
CA SER A 79 14.91 -22.45 -2.45
C SER A 79 15.76 -22.89 -3.66
N ALA A 80 16.22 -21.92 -4.46
CA ALA A 80 17.11 -22.20 -5.58
C ALA A 80 18.44 -22.83 -5.11
N TRP A 81 19.02 -22.36 -4.00
CA TRP A 81 20.22 -22.96 -3.42
C TRP A 81 19.99 -24.41 -3.00
N ARG A 82 18.86 -24.70 -2.34
CA ARG A 82 18.47 -26.05 -1.91
C ARG A 82 18.24 -27.02 -3.08
N SER A 83 17.84 -26.49 -4.25
CA SER A 83 17.67 -27.30 -5.46
C SER A 83 18.99 -27.73 -6.13
N THR A 84 20.15 -27.20 -5.71
CA THR A 84 21.44 -27.53 -6.31
C THR A 84 22.02 -28.86 -5.81
N SER A 85 22.69 -29.61 -6.69
CA SER A 85 23.37 -30.87 -6.36
C SER A 85 24.54 -30.65 -5.39
N LEU A 86 24.66 -31.49 -4.36
CA LEU A 86 25.73 -31.39 -3.34
C LEU A 86 27.13 -31.81 -3.84
N ILE A 87 27.19 -32.51 -4.98
CA ILE A 87 28.41 -33.15 -5.50
C ILE A 87 29.31 -32.15 -6.25
N THR A 88 28.76 -31.03 -6.72
CA THR A 88 29.49 -30.01 -7.49
C THR A 88 30.23 -29.01 -6.60
N SER A 89 31.30 -28.41 -7.13
CA SER A 89 32.09 -27.41 -6.40
C SER A 89 31.25 -26.20 -5.98
N PHE A 90 31.65 -25.56 -4.88
CA PHE A 90 30.92 -24.43 -4.29
C PHE A 90 30.62 -23.31 -5.30
N GLU A 91 31.61 -22.93 -6.10
CA GLU A 91 31.49 -21.86 -7.09
C GLU A 91 30.44 -22.18 -8.17
N ILE A 92 30.46 -23.42 -8.69
CA ILE A 92 29.50 -23.87 -9.71
C ILE A 92 28.08 -23.93 -9.14
N ARG A 93 27.94 -24.36 -7.88
CA ARG A 93 26.65 -24.38 -7.18
C ARG A 93 26.09 -22.99 -6.96
N MET A 94 26.93 -22.05 -6.52
CA MET A 94 26.52 -20.65 -6.32
C MET A 94 26.11 -19.99 -7.62
N LYS A 95 26.90 -20.17 -8.68
CA LYS A 95 26.57 -19.68 -10.03
C LYS A 95 25.22 -20.22 -10.51
N LYS A 96 24.98 -21.53 -10.33
CA LYS A 96 23.74 -22.16 -10.78
C LYS A 96 22.52 -21.76 -9.94
N ALA A 97 22.66 -21.67 -8.62
CA ALA A 97 21.60 -21.20 -7.73
C ALA A 97 21.23 -19.74 -8.03
N PHE A 98 22.23 -18.87 -8.13
CA PHE A 98 22.04 -17.44 -8.40
C PHE A 98 21.41 -17.21 -9.78
N SER A 99 21.89 -17.89 -10.83
CA SER A 99 21.31 -17.78 -12.17
C SER A 99 19.86 -18.26 -12.24
N ASN A 100 19.45 -19.21 -11.39
CA ASN A 100 18.07 -19.69 -11.36
C ASN A 100 17.15 -18.76 -10.55
N SER A 101 17.62 -18.16 -9.45
CA SER A 101 16.82 -17.24 -8.63
C SER A 101 16.80 -15.81 -9.14
N SER A 102 17.85 -15.36 -9.84
CA SER A 102 17.99 -13.96 -10.29
C SER A 102 16.85 -13.51 -11.21
N MET A 103 16.41 -14.37 -12.15
CA MET A 103 15.29 -14.09 -13.06
C MET A 103 13.98 -13.82 -12.31
N SER A 104 13.70 -14.56 -11.24
CA SER A 104 12.47 -14.36 -10.46
C SER A 104 12.55 -13.09 -9.62
N ILE A 105 13.70 -12.86 -8.97
CA ILE A 105 13.91 -11.70 -8.09
C ILE A 105 13.86 -10.39 -8.88
N THR A 106 14.42 -10.36 -10.11
CA THR A 106 14.35 -9.17 -10.98
C THR A 106 12.93 -8.88 -11.42
N VAL A 107 12.14 -9.91 -11.76
CA VAL A 107 10.72 -9.75 -12.12
C VAL A 107 9.94 -9.16 -10.95
N THR A 108 10.03 -9.76 -9.75
CA THR A 108 9.34 -9.24 -8.55
C THR A 108 9.74 -7.79 -8.27
N SER A 109 11.04 -7.50 -8.28
CA SER A 109 11.53 -6.15 -7.97
C SER A 109 11.14 -5.11 -9.04
N LEU A 110 11.07 -5.49 -10.32
CA LEU A 110 10.59 -4.61 -11.39
C LEU A 110 9.09 -4.34 -11.25
N THR A 111 8.29 -5.37 -10.96
CA THR A 111 6.86 -5.22 -10.75
C THR A 111 6.56 -4.37 -9.53
N ASP A 112 7.30 -4.52 -8.43
CA ASP A 112 7.16 -3.67 -7.25
C ASP A 112 7.53 -2.22 -7.58
N LEU A 113 8.57 -1.99 -8.40
CA LEU A 113 9.02 -0.65 -8.79
C LEU A 113 7.93 0.05 -9.61
N ILE A 114 7.35 -0.66 -10.58
CA ILE A 114 6.24 -0.15 -11.39
C ILE A 114 5.03 0.14 -10.49
N SER A 115 4.70 -0.75 -9.56
CA SER A 115 3.56 -0.61 -8.65
C SER A 115 3.70 0.64 -7.77
N PHE A 116 4.86 0.85 -7.15
CA PHE A 116 5.11 2.06 -6.37
C PHE A 116 5.18 3.31 -7.24
N THR A 117 5.71 3.21 -8.45
CA THR A 117 5.75 4.36 -9.38
C THR A 117 4.33 4.80 -9.77
N VAL A 118 3.43 3.86 -10.06
CA VAL A 118 2.01 4.16 -10.31
C VAL A 118 1.35 4.77 -9.07
N GLY A 119 1.67 4.26 -7.88
CA GLY A 119 1.17 4.81 -6.61
C GLY A 119 1.58 6.27 -6.35
N CYS A 120 2.71 6.73 -6.90
CA CYS A 120 3.13 8.14 -6.82
C CYS A 120 2.18 9.10 -7.57
N PHE A 121 1.43 8.62 -8.57
CA PHE A 121 0.48 9.43 -9.33
C PHE A 121 -0.91 9.49 -8.68
N ALA A 122 -1.13 8.80 -7.56
CA ALA A 122 -2.42 8.80 -6.87
C ALA A 122 -2.79 10.22 -6.38
N PRO A 123 -4.09 10.62 -6.48
CA PRO A 123 -4.55 11.94 -6.02
C PRO A 123 -4.51 12.08 -4.50
N PHE A 124 -4.53 10.96 -3.76
CA PHE A 124 -4.51 10.95 -2.30
C PHE A 124 -3.09 11.11 -1.76
N GLN A 125 -2.86 12.17 -0.97
CA GLN A 125 -1.55 12.50 -0.40
C GLN A 125 -0.94 11.34 0.42
N SER A 126 -1.75 10.61 1.18
CA SER A 126 -1.29 9.50 2.01
C SER A 126 -0.75 8.33 1.18
N VAL A 127 -1.42 7.99 0.07
CA VAL A 127 -1.00 6.92 -0.86
C VAL A 127 0.25 7.35 -1.62
N ARG A 128 0.30 8.61 -2.06
CA ARG A 128 1.46 9.17 -2.73
C ARG A 128 2.70 9.19 -1.84
N ALA A 129 2.56 9.60 -0.57
CA ALA A 129 3.65 9.57 0.41
C ALA A 129 4.16 8.15 0.63
N ALA A 130 3.28 7.18 0.84
CA ALA A 130 3.66 5.77 0.98
C ALA A 130 4.43 5.23 -0.24
N SER A 131 3.97 5.58 -1.44
CA SER A 131 4.56 5.12 -2.70
C SER A 131 5.94 5.75 -2.96
N ILE A 132 6.13 7.02 -2.60
CA ILE A 132 7.44 7.70 -2.66
C ILE A 132 8.44 7.02 -1.70
N TRP A 133 7.99 6.67 -0.48
CA TRP A 133 8.81 5.94 0.48
C TRP A 133 9.23 4.56 -0.05
N GLY A 134 8.31 3.80 -0.66
CA GLY A 134 8.61 2.52 -1.30
C GLY A 134 9.62 2.65 -2.45
N CYS A 135 9.42 3.63 -3.33
CA CYS A 135 10.29 3.85 -4.48
C CYS A 135 11.72 4.25 -4.08
N MET A 136 11.90 5.12 -3.07
CA MET A 136 13.22 5.53 -2.60
C MET A 136 14.01 4.38 -1.96
N GLN A 137 13.35 3.46 -1.24
CA GLN A 137 14.04 2.33 -0.65
C GLN A 137 14.46 1.27 -1.69
N MET A 138 13.71 1.12 -2.77
CA MET A 138 13.99 0.07 -3.76
C MET A 138 15.01 0.48 -4.84
N LYS A 139 15.18 1.78 -5.08
CA LYS A 139 16.11 2.32 -6.09
C LYS A 139 17.59 1.98 -5.83
N LEU A 140 17.94 1.51 -4.63
CA LEU A 140 19.29 1.10 -4.25
C LEU A 140 19.66 -0.33 -4.70
N GLY A 141 18.76 -1.08 -5.35
CA GLY A 141 18.93 -2.53 -5.56
C GLY A 141 18.74 -3.11 -6.96
N LEU A 142 18.69 -2.32 -8.05
CA LEU A 142 18.30 -2.85 -9.37
C LEU A 142 19.21 -2.41 -10.53
N GLU A 143 19.79 -3.39 -11.22
CA GLU A 143 20.12 -3.32 -12.66
C GLU A 143 19.11 -4.17 -13.45
N PRO A 144 18.70 -3.75 -14.67
CA PRO A 144 17.64 -4.39 -15.44
C PRO A 144 18.19 -5.56 -16.28
N ASN A 145 17.35 -6.57 -16.58
CA ASN A 145 17.18 -7.20 -17.90
C ASN A 145 16.09 -8.30 -17.90
N GLU A 146 15.35 -8.32 -19.02
CA GLU A 146 14.17 -9.08 -19.52
C GLU A 146 14.29 -10.64 -19.57
N LEU A 147 13.30 -11.53 -19.81
CA LEU A 147 11.84 -11.53 -20.12
C LEU A 147 11.27 -12.97 -19.89
N LEU A 148 9.99 -13.03 -19.50
CA LEU A 148 8.91 -14.05 -19.64
C LEU A 148 9.19 -15.56 -19.86
N SER A 149 8.45 -16.40 -19.09
CA SER A 149 7.42 -17.30 -19.66
C SER A 149 6.42 -17.74 -18.57
N THR A 150 5.12 -17.56 -18.80
CA THR A 150 4.04 -18.14 -18.00
C THR A 150 3.42 -19.31 -18.76
N ASN A 151 3.18 -20.43 -18.08
CA ASN A 151 2.35 -21.51 -18.61
C ASN A 151 1.08 -21.64 -17.75
N SER A 152 -0.02 -21.83 -18.45
CA SER A 152 -1.41 -21.70 -17.99
C SER A 152 -1.92 -22.94 -17.25
N TYR A 153 -3.22 -22.99 -16.93
CA TYR A 153 -4.02 -24.14 -16.47
C TYR A 153 -4.48 -24.21 -15.00
N GLY A 154 -4.79 -23.07 -14.35
CA GLY A 154 -5.53 -23.07 -13.07
C GLY A 154 -6.40 -21.84 -12.77
N HIS A 155 -6.49 -20.88 -13.69
CA HIS A 155 -6.92 -19.50 -13.39
C HIS A 155 -8.42 -19.23 -13.42
N GLU A 156 -9.25 -20.12 -13.99
CA GLU A 156 -10.63 -19.77 -14.37
C GLU A 156 -11.62 -19.72 -13.19
N ALA A 157 -11.48 -20.60 -12.20
CA ALA A 157 -12.34 -20.57 -11.02
C ALA A 157 -11.99 -19.41 -10.08
N LEU A 158 -10.69 -19.11 -9.95
CA LEU A 158 -10.17 -18.02 -9.12
C LEU A 158 -10.43 -16.64 -9.75
N SER A 159 -10.43 -16.53 -11.09
CA SER A 159 -10.81 -15.30 -11.77
C SER A 159 -12.31 -15.04 -11.64
N ALA A 160 -13.16 -16.05 -11.77
CA ALA A 160 -14.60 -15.91 -11.57
C ALA A 160 -14.95 -15.48 -10.14
N ALA A 161 -14.30 -16.07 -9.13
CA ALA A 161 -14.47 -15.69 -7.73
C ALA A 161 -13.97 -14.25 -7.46
N SER A 162 -12.82 -13.87 -8.03
CA SER A 162 -12.30 -12.50 -7.94
C SER A 162 -13.24 -11.48 -8.60
N ILE A 163 -13.75 -11.78 -9.79
CA ILE A 163 -14.72 -10.92 -10.50
C ILE A 163 -16.00 -10.77 -9.68
N TRP A 164 -16.52 -11.86 -9.12
CA TRP A 164 -17.69 -11.83 -8.25
C TRP A 164 -17.44 -11.01 -6.98
N GLY A 165 -16.27 -11.16 -6.35
CA GLY A 165 -15.86 -10.38 -5.18
C GLY A 165 -15.73 -8.88 -5.49
N CYS A 166 -15.18 -8.53 -6.66
CA CYS A 166 -15.08 -7.13 -7.10
C CYS A 166 -16.46 -6.49 -7.31
N MET A 167 -17.47 -7.25 -7.75
CA MET A 167 -18.84 -6.75 -7.92
C MET A 167 -19.56 -6.47 -6.59
N GLN A 168 -19.08 -7.06 -5.48
CA GLN A 168 -19.64 -6.81 -4.13
C GLN A 168 -18.91 -5.70 -3.36
N MET A 169 -17.90 -5.07 -3.97
CA MET A 169 -17.10 -4.05 -3.30
C MET A 169 -17.90 -2.75 -3.16
N LYS A 170 -18.20 -2.35 -1.93
CA LYS A 170 -18.79 -1.04 -1.64
C LYS A 170 -17.74 0.06 -1.84
N LEU A 171 -18.11 1.15 -2.51
CA LEU A 171 -17.24 2.29 -2.74
C LEU A 171 -17.42 3.33 -1.64
N GLY A 172 -16.34 3.68 -0.95
CA GLY A 172 -16.35 4.68 0.12
C GLY A 172 -15.56 4.21 1.33
N LEU A 173 -15.12 5.15 2.14
CA LEU A 173 -14.53 4.86 3.44
C LEU A 173 -15.39 5.56 4.49
N GLU A 174 -16.09 4.78 5.29
CA GLU A 174 -16.90 5.31 6.37
C GLU A 174 -15.98 5.85 7.48
N PRO A 175 -16.25 7.05 8.03
CA PRO A 175 -15.42 7.62 9.09
C PRO A 175 -15.30 6.73 10.33
N ASN A 176 -16.33 5.92 10.62
CA ASN A 176 -16.34 4.98 11.74
C ASN A 176 -15.21 3.95 11.63
N GLU A 177 -14.87 3.51 10.41
CA GLU A 177 -13.82 2.53 10.13
C GLU A 177 -12.39 3.08 10.35
N LEU A 178 -12.23 4.41 10.42
CA LEU A 178 -10.94 5.04 10.73
C LEU A 178 -10.63 5.08 12.23
N LEU A 179 -11.65 4.94 13.07
CA LEU A 179 -11.54 5.07 14.52
C LEU A 179 -11.40 3.69 15.17
N SER A 180 -10.74 3.63 16.33
CA SER A 180 -10.73 2.39 17.09
C SER A 180 -12.13 2.09 17.63
N THR A 181 -12.52 0.81 17.63
CA THR A 181 -13.85 0.34 18.05
C THR A 181 -14.23 0.73 19.48
N ASN A 182 -13.25 1.02 20.32
CA ASN A 182 -13.44 1.40 21.72
C ASN A 182 -13.17 2.90 21.96
N SER A 183 -13.06 3.71 20.90
CA SER A 183 -12.86 5.15 21.03
C SER A 183 -14.19 5.85 21.28
N TYR A 184 -14.16 6.86 22.15
CA TYR A 184 -15.28 7.80 22.32
C TYR A 184 -15.72 8.42 20.98
N GLY A 185 -14.80 8.60 20.03
CA GLY A 185 -15.14 9.10 18.70
C GLY A 185 -16.01 8.14 17.89
N HIS A 186 -15.80 6.83 18.02
CA HIS A 186 -16.61 5.82 17.33
C HIS A 186 -18.03 5.80 17.91
N GLU A 187 -18.16 5.86 19.24
CA GLU A 187 -19.46 5.92 19.93
C GLU A 187 -20.22 7.22 19.61
N ALA A 188 -19.52 8.36 19.59
CA ALA A 188 -20.13 9.64 19.24
C ALA A 188 -20.63 9.67 17.79
N LEU A 189 -19.87 9.11 16.84
CA LEU A 189 -20.30 9.04 15.44
C LEU A 189 -21.44 8.04 15.24
N SER A 190 -21.43 6.88 15.92
CA SER A 190 -22.53 5.92 15.82
C SER A 190 -23.83 6.50 16.37
N VAL A 191 -23.77 7.25 17.48
CA VAL A 191 -24.96 7.95 18.03
C VAL A 191 -25.40 9.08 17.11
N MET A 192 -24.46 9.82 16.50
CA MET A 192 -24.81 10.84 15.52
C MET A 192 -25.50 10.24 14.30
N GLU A 193 -25.00 9.13 13.78
CA GLU A 193 -25.59 8.44 12.63
C GLU A 193 -26.95 7.81 12.96
N GLU A 194 -27.12 7.27 14.17
CA GLU A 194 -28.38 6.65 14.58
C GLU A 194 -29.49 7.68 14.88
N TYR A 195 -29.18 8.79 15.53
CA TYR A 195 -30.17 9.76 16.00
C TYR A 195 -30.24 11.05 15.18
N PHE A 196 -29.19 11.39 14.44
CA PHE A 196 -29.07 12.63 13.67
C PHE A 196 -28.79 12.37 12.18
N SER A 197 -29.08 11.18 11.65
CA SER A 197 -28.95 10.87 10.20
C SER A 197 -29.66 11.88 9.32
N ASP A 198 -30.80 12.39 9.80
CA ASP A 198 -31.68 13.29 9.04
C ASP A 198 -31.18 14.73 9.02
N TYR A 199 -30.32 15.10 9.98
CA TYR A 199 -29.66 16.40 10.02
C TYR A 199 -28.43 16.37 9.10
N GLY A 200 -28.65 16.69 7.82
CA GLY A 200 -27.59 16.81 6.83
C GLY A 200 -26.48 17.79 7.25
N SER A 201 -25.29 17.62 6.68
CA SER A 201 -24.16 18.52 6.91
C SER A 201 -24.45 19.92 6.34
N TYR A 202 -24.03 20.98 7.04
CA TYR A 202 -24.14 22.33 6.52
C TYR A 202 -23.30 22.50 5.24
N LEU A 203 -23.95 22.75 4.11
CA LEU A 203 -23.29 23.09 2.86
C LEU A 203 -23.08 24.60 2.81
N HIS A 204 -21.81 25.03 2.78
CA HIS A 204 -21.49 26.44 2.59
C HIS A 204 -21.15 26.69 1.11
N VAL A 205 -22.07 27.35 0.40
CA VAL A 205 -21.84 27.77 -1.00
C VAL A 205 -21.08 29.09 -0.99
N TRP A 206 -19.90 29.12 -1.61
CA TRP A 206 -19.10 30.33 -1.73
C TRP A 206 -18.99 30.75 -3.20
N MET A 207 -19.22 32.03 -3.46
CA MET A 207 -19.16 32.61 -4.80
C MET A 207 -17.88 33.44 -4.95
N TYR A 208 -17.13 33.16 -6.02
CA TYR A 208 -15.85 33.84 -6.29
C TYR A 208 -16.06 35.26 -6.82
N ASN A 209 -15.22 36.20 -6.37
CA ASN A 209 -15.15 37.59 -6.86
C ASN A 209 -16.43 38.43 -6.70
N LEU A 210 -17.04 38.43 -5.50
CA LEU A 210 -18.19 39.29 -5.20
C LEU A 210 -17.83 40.80 -5.05
N SER A 211 -16.55 41.15 -4.94
CA SER A 211 -16.11 42.54 -4.69
C SER A 211 -16.28 43.47 -5.89
N GLU A 212 -16.28 42.93 -7.10
CA GLU A 212 -16.52 43.69 -8.35
C GLU A 212 -18.01 43.72 -8.73
N PHE A 213 -18.88 43.18 -7.88
CA PHE A 213 -20.30 43.02 -8.17
C PHE A 213 -21.01 44.38 -8.19
N ASN A 214 -21.36 44.84 -9.40
CA ASN A 214 -22.23 46.00 -9.55
C ASN A 214 -23.68 45.58 -9.30
N SER A 215 -24.20 45.91 -8.11
CA SER A 215 -25.55 45.53 -7.64
C SER A 215 -26.70 45.95 -8.56
N SER A 216 -26.43 46.87 -9.49
CA SER A 216 -27.38 47.37 -10.49
C SER A 216 -27.69 46.36 -11.62
N ASN A 217 -26.85 45.33 -11.82
CA ASN A 217 -26.98 44.45 -12.99
C ASN A 217 -28.01 43.32 -12.75
N ARG A 218 -29.27 43.57 -13.15
CA ARG A 218 -30.44 42.70 -12.93
C ARG A 218 -30.29 41.28 -13.52
N GLN A 219 -29.48 41.09 -14.56
CA GLN A 219 -29.23 39.77 -15.14
C GLN A 219 -28.48 38.84 -14.17
N ILE A 220 -27.56 39.38 -13.37
CA ILE A 220 -26.76 38.55 -12.46
C ILE A 220 -27.61 38.11 -11.26
N TRP A 221 -28.49 38.98 -10.77
CA TRP A 221 -29.48 38.63 -9.75
C TRP A 221 -30.40 37.49 -10.20
N MET A 222 -30.88 37.52 -11.44
CA MET A 222 -31.70 36.42 -11.98
C MET A 222 -30.93 35.10 -12.04
N ILE A 223 -29.65 35.12 -12.41
CA ILE A 223 -28.81 33.91 -12.44
C ILE A 223 -28.59 33.37 -11.03
N LEU A 224 -28.28 34.25 -10.08
CA LEU A 224 -28.01 33.90 -8.69
C LEU A 224 -29.26 33.31 -8.01
N GLU A 225 -30.42 33.92 -8.22
CA GLU A 225 -31.71 33.41 -7.75
C GLU A 225 -32.05 32.05 -8.38
N SER A 226 -31.75 31.86 -9.67
CA SER A 226 -31.95 30.56 -10.34
C SER A 226 -31.02 29.45 -9.82
N GLU A 227 -29.78 29.78 -9.47
CA GLU A 227 -28.83 28.84 -8.84
C GLU A 227 -29.28 28.46 -7.43
N ILE A 228 -29.67 29.44 -6.61
CA ILE A 228 -30.18 29.18 -5.25
C ILE A 228 -31.41 28.27 -5.30
N ALA A 229 -32.34 28.54 -6.23
CA ALA A 229 -33.50 27.69 -6.43
C ALA A 229 -33.12 26.25 -6.81
N LEU A 230 -32.09 26.06 -7.65
CA LEU A 230 -31.61 24.72 -8.00
C LEU A 230 -31.04 23.96 -6.79
N TYR A 231 -30.42 24.65 -5.83
CA TYR A 231 -29.94 24.03 -4.60
C TYR A 231 -31.07 23.75 -3.60
N GLU A 232 -32.11 24.58 -3.56
CA GLU A 232 -33.24 24.39 -2.64
C GLU A 232 -34.11 23.17 -3.00
N TYR A 233 -34.24 22.88 -4.30
CA TYR A 233 -35.09 21.80 -4.83
C TYR A 233 -34.31 20.53 -5.23
N THR A 234 -33.44 20.02 -4.34
CA THR A 234 -32.81 18.70 -4.55
C THR A 234 -33.38 17.63 -3.62
N GLU A 235 -33.31 16.36 -4.03
CA GLU A 235 -33.78 15.21 -3.25
C GLU A 235 -33.05 15.05 -1.90
N TYR A 236 -31.92 15.74 -1.71
CA TYR A 236 -31.02 15.63 -0.56
C TYR A 236 -30.98 16.91 0.30
N THR A 237 -31.76 17.94 -0.04
CA THR A 237 -31.86 19.18 0.73
C THR A 237 -33.13 19.18 1.56
N GLY A 238 -32.98 19.06 2.87
CA GLY A 238 -34.08 19.28 3.81
C GLY A 238 -34.49 20.76 3.82
N SER A 239 -35.78 21.03 3.96
CA SER A 239 -36.28 22.38 4.17
C SER A 239 -35.58 22.97 5.39
N SER A 240 -34.76 24.01 5.19
CA SER A 240 -34.22 24.76 6.31
C SER A 240 -35.39 25.48 6.98
N ASP A 241 -35.91 24.92 8.06
CA ASP A 241 -36.85 25.63 8.92
C ASP A 241 -36.14 26.89 9.43
N SER A 242 -36.59 28.03 8.91
CA SER A 242 -36.21 29.39 9.26
C SER A 242 -36.51 29.73 10.72
#